data_AF-A0A913YCG7-F1
#
_entry.id   AF-A0A913YCG7-F1
#
_cell.length_a   1.000
_cell.length_b   1.000
_cell.length_c   1.000
_cell.angle_alpha   90.00
_cell.angle_beta   90.00
_cell.angle_gamma   90.00
#
_symmetry.space_group_name_H-M   'P 1'
#
loop_
_entity.id
_entity.type
_entity.pdbx_description
1 polymer ?
#
loop_
_entity_poly.entity_id
_entity_poly.type
_entity_poly.pdbx_seq_one_letter_code
_entity_poly.pdbx_strand_id
1 'polypeptide(L)'
;MALQSIAHQPTNFDLKILSLELMTRILSLGPNMLYPHHSSLVFHGSLLVQLDHNSNRFPDLFCAQFSLLSTALFHHNEAVFKTMHVFMACVTNMLNSLCHYCSIKIVRKTKKRNQETQTKCADKMSRLYQEISSHKATISKYIPYMITEYIQQIQEHQLQEQVKKLLEAGIYCLIDASGEHEIALLHATLDRGSRELFTTLINEYNKFYKFKGKV
;
A
#
# COMPACT_ATOMS: atom_id res chain seq x y z
N MET A 1 -37.05 -8.43 -30.97
CA MET A 1 -37.52 -7.27 -30.18
C MET A 1 -38.19 -7.82 -28.93
N ALA A 2 -37.77 -7.57 -27.70
CA ALA A 2 -36.68 -6.80 -27.11
C ALA A 2 -36.36 -7.48 -25.76
N LEU A 3 -35.12 -7.91 -25.52
CA LEU A 3 -34.22 -7.27 -24.55
C LEU A 3 -34.91 -6.85 -23.24
N GLN A 4 -35.03 -7.79 -22.30
CA GLN A 4 -35.06 -7.47 -20.87
C GLN A 4 -33.93 -8.22 -20.17
N SER A 5 -32.77 -7.56 -20.23
CA SER A 5 -31.84 -7.35 -19.11
C SER A 5 -31.80 -8.48 -18.07
N ILE A 6 -30.85 -9.39 -18.25
CA ILE A 6 -30.24 -10.11 -17.13
C ILE A 6 -29.53 -9.05 -16.30
N ALA A 7 -30.22 -8.45 -15.32
CA ALA A 7 -29.59 -7.62 -14.32
C ALA A 7 -28.71 -8.54 -13.48
N HIS A 8 -27.43 -8.64 -13.85
CA HIS A 8 -26.42 -9.25 -12.97
C HIS A 8 -26.48 -8.51 -11.63
N GLN A 9 -26.96 -9.20 -10.59
CA GLN A 9 -26.79 -8.71 -9.23
C GLN A 9 -25.29 -8.47 -9.03
N PRO A 10 -24.86 -7.27 -8.58
CA PRO A 10 -23.44 -7.00 -8.40
C PRO A 10 -22.89 -7.99 -7.39
N THR A 11 -21.79 -8.67 -7.74
CA THR A 11 -21.13 -9.56 -6.80
C THR A 11 -20.64 -8.75 -5.60
N ASN A 12 -20.42 -9.39 -4.44
CA ASN A 12 -19.88 -8.71 -3.26
C ASN A 12 -18.60 -7.88 -3.59
N PHE A 13 -17.81 -8.35 -4.55
CA PHE A 13 -16.62 -7.65 -5.06
C PHE A 13 -16.94 -6.38 -5.85
N ASP A 14 -17.95 -6.41 -6.73
CA ASP A 14 -18.36 -5.23 -7.50
C ASP A 14 -18.86 -4.14 -6.57
N LEU A 15 -19.62 -4.49 -5.53
CA LEU A 15 -20.06 -3.54 -4.51
C LEU A 15 -18.89 -2.92 -3.74
N LYS A 16 -17.89 -3.73 -3.36
CA LYS A 16 -16.67 -3.23 -2.69
C LYS A 16 -15.88 -2.27 -3.58
N ILE A 17 -15.68 -2.62 -4.84
CA ILE A 17 -14.97 -1.77 -5.81
C ILE A 17 -15.74 -0.46 -6.01
N LEU A 18 -17.04 -0.53 -6.29
CA LEU A 18 -17.90 0.65 -6.44
C LEU A 18 -17.89 1.54 -5.20
N SER A 19 -17.87 0.95 -4.00
CA SER A 19 -17.78 1.71 -2.75
C SER A 19 -16.46 2.49 -2.67
N LEU A 20 -15.33 1.85 -2.95
CA LEU A 20 -14.02 2.51 -2.95
C LEU A 20 -13.92 3.60 -4.03
N GLU A 21 -14.47 3.34 -5.23
CA GLU A 21 -14.51 4.32 -6.31
C GLU A 21 -15.38 5.53 -5.94
N LEU A 22 -16.55 5.30 -5.34
CA LEU A 22 -17.42 6.38 -4.86
C LEU A 22 -16.73 7.21 -3.78
N MET A 23 -16.11 6.58 -2.78
CA MET A 23 -15.32 7.27 -1.76
C MET A 23 -14.20 8.10 -2.40
N THR A 24 -13.49 7.54 -3.38
CA THR A 24 -12.42 8.23 -4.12
C THR A 24 -12.96 9.45 -4.86
N ARG A 25 -14.10 9.31 -5.54
CA ARG A 25 -14.74 10.42 -6.27
C ARG A 25 -15.21 11.53 -5.35
N ILE A 26 -15.76 11.18 -4.19
CA ILE A 26 -16.12 12.16 -3.16
C ILE A 26 -14.86 12.93 -2.75
N LEU A 27 -13.79 12.26 -2.31
CA LEU A 27 -12.55 12.92 -1.91
C LEU A 27 -11.92 13.77 -3.03
N SER A 28 -12.06 13.35 -4.29
CA SER A 28 -11.56 14.08 -5.47
C SER A 28 -12.24 15.43 -5.69
N LEU A 29 -13.38 15.72 -5.05
CA LEU A 29 -14.01 17.05 -5.09
C LEU A 29 -13.15 18.14 -4.42
N GLY A 30 -12.16 17.73 -3.62
CA GLY A 30 -11.18 18.62 -3.00
C GLY A 30 -11.69 19.34 -1.74
N PRO A 31 -10.81 20.11 -1.08
CA PRO A 31 -11.07 20.71 0.23
C PRO A 31 -12.11 21.85 0.20
N ASN A 32 -12.37 22.42 -0.98
CA ASN A 32 -13.36 23.50 -1.13
C ASN A 32 -14.82 23.00 -1.03
N MET A 33 -15.05 21.73 -1.37
CA MET A 33 -16.37 21.10 -1.35
C MET A 33 -16.56 20.19 -0.13
N LEU A 34 -15.46 19.71 0.47
CA LEU A 34 -15.48 18.79 1.61
C LEU A 34 -14.68 19.35 2.77
N TYR A 35 -15.38 19.62 3.87
CA TYR A 35 -14.73 19.91 5.14
C TYR A 35 -13.92 18.70 5.64
N PRO A 36 -12.83 18.92 6.41
CA PRO A 36 -11.94 17.85 6.86
C PRO A 36 -12.64 16.70 7.58
N HIS A 37 -13.68 16.97 8.37
CA HIS A 37 -14.42 15.94 9.09
C HIS A 37 -15.22 15.01 8.16
N HIS A 38 -15.75 15.53 7.04
CA HIS A 38 -16.40 14.69 6.02
C HIS A 38 -15.39 13.78 5.33
N SER A 39 -14.22 14.33 4.98
CA SER A 39 -13.11 13.56 4.40
C SER A 39 -12.66 12.44 5.34
N SER A 40 -12.51 12.74 6.65
CA SER A 40 -12.22 11.71 7.66
C SER A 40 -13.31 10.64 7.73
N LEU A 41 -14.59 10.99 7.68
CA LEU A 41 -15.68 10.00 7.74
C LEU A 41 -15.68 9.06 6.53
N VAL A 42 -15.54 9.62 5.31
CA VAL A 42 -15.39 8.85 4.08
C VAL A 42 -14.21 7.89 4.20
N PHE A 43 -13.10 8.40 4.73
CA PHE A 43 -11.89 7.62 4.90
C PHE A 43 -12.02 6.51 5.96
N HIS A 44 -12.67 6.77 7.09
CA HIS A 44 -13.01 5.73 8.07
C HIS A 44 -13.85 4.60 7.47
N GLY A 45 -14.77 4.94 6.54
CA GLY A 45 -15.57 3.97 5.80
C GLY A 45 -14.73 2.96 5.00
N SER A 46 -13.49 3.30 4.62
CA SER A 46 -12.63 2.38 3.88
C SER A 46 -12.21 1.15 4.67
N LEU A 47 -12.23 1.21 6.02
CA LEU A 47 -11.94 0.04 6.88
C LEU A 47 -12.96 -1.09 6.72
N LEU A 48 -14.16 -0.78 6.25
CA LEU A 48 -15.20 -1.77 5.98
C LEU A 48 -14.89 -2.60 4.74
N VAL A 49 -14.01 -2.11 3.86
CA VAL A 49 -13.65 -2.79 2.62
C VAL A 49 -12.46 -3.71 2.84
N GLN A 50 -12.75 -5.00 3.02
CA GLN A 50 -11.72 -6.04 3.17
C GLN A 50 -11.20 -6.50 1.81
N LEU A 51 -9.86 -6.47 1.65
CA LEU A 51 -9.15 -7.00 0.50
C LEU A 51 -9.08 -8.53 0.58
N ASP A 52 -9.80 -9.21 -0.32
CA ASP A 52 -9.72 -10.67 -0.43
C ASP A 52 -8.73 -11.07 -1.53
N HIS A 53 -7.54 -11.51 -1.09
CA HIS A 53 -6.42 -11.93 -1.93
C HIS A 53 -6.66 -13.25 -2.68
N ASN A 54 -7.77 -13.96 -2.46
CA ASN A 54 -8.08 -15.19 -3.18
C ASN A 54 -8.91 -14.95 -4.45
N SER A 55 -9.53 -13.78 -4.57
CA SER A 55 -10.38 -13.43 -5.70
C SER A 55 -9.59 -13.09 -6.96
N ASN A 56 -10.15 -13.42 -8.12
CA ASN A 56 -9.63 -12.96 -9.41
C ASN A 56 -9.80 -11.45 -9.60
N ARG A 57 -10.73 -10.83 -8.85
CA ARG A 57 -10.98 -9.38 -8.83
C ARG A 57 -10.08 -8.64 -7.84
N PHE A 58 -9.16 -9.35 -7.18
CA PHE A 58 -8.21 -8.74 -6.26
C PHE A 58 -7.42 -7.57 -6.88
N PRO A 59 -6.87 -7.66 -8.11
CA PRO A 59 -6.14 -6.54 -8.70
C PRO A 59 -6.99 -5.27 -8.84
N ASP A 60 -8.25 -5.40 -9.27
CA ASP A 60 -9.16 -4.27 -9.41
C ASP A 60 -9.45 -3.62 -8.05
N LEU A 61 -9.73 -4.46 -7.05
CA LEU A 61 -9.98 -4.02 -5.67
C LEU A 61 -8.75 -3.33 -5.06
N PHE A 62 -7.56 -3.89 -5.29
CA PHE A 62 -6.29 -3.31 -4.87
C PHE A 62 -6.04 -1.94 -5.54
N CYS A 63 -6.33 -1.83 -6.84
CA CYS A 63 -6.22 -0.58 -7.58
C CYS A 63 -7.20 0.49 -7.07
N ALA A 64 -8.43 0.11 -6.74
CA ALA A 64 -9.42 1.02 -6.17
C ALA A 64 -8.99 1.50 -4.77
N GLN A 65 -8.48 0.60 -3.93
CA GLN A 65 -7.96 0.96 -2.60
C GLN A 65 -6.74 1.90 -2.71
N PHE A 66 -5.79 1.59 -3.60
CA PHE A 66 -4.66 2.48 -3.91
C PHE A 66 -5.14 3.88 -4.29
N SER A 67 -6.10 3.96 -5.23
CA SER A 67 -6.61 5.23 -5.75
C SER A 67 -7.28 6.05 -4.65
N LEU A 68 -8.01 5.40 -3.75
CA LEU A 68 -8.58 6.03 -2.57
C LEU A 68 -7.50 6.61 -1.65
N LEU A 69 -6.51 5.81 -1.26
CA LEU A 69 -5.44 6.25 -0.35
C LEU A 69 -4.61 7.40 -0.95
N SER A 70 -4.24 7.28 -2.23
CA SER A 70 -3.50 8.29 -2.97
C SER A 70 -4.28 9.61 -3.06
N THR A 71 -5.57 9.54 -3.42
CA THR A 71 -6.46 10.71 -3.49
C THR A 71 -6.63 11.36 -2.11
N ALA A 72 -6.82 10.55 -1.06
CA ALA A 72 -6.95 11.05 0.31
C ALA A 72 -5.68 11.78 0.77
N LEU A 73 -4.52 11.20 0.51
CA LEU A 73 -3.23 11.80 0.87
C LEU A 73 -2.95 13.09 0.06
N PHE A 74 -3.29 13.10 -1.23
CA PHE A 74 -3.05 14.25 -2.08
C PHE A 74 -3.99 15.44 -1.79
N HIS A 75 -5.30 15.22 -1.71
CA HIS A 75 -6.28 16.29 -1.55
C HIS A 75 -6.61 16.63 -0.10
N HIS A 76 -6.43 15.69 0.84
CA HIS A 76 -6.94 15.77 2.21
C HIS A 76 -5.92 15.29 3.25
N ASN A 77 -4.63 15.61 3.07
CA ASN A 77 -3.55 15.19 3.97
C ASN A 77 -3.83 15.48 5.45
N GLU A 78 -4.43 16.63 5.79
CA GLU A 78 -4.78 16.98 7.18
C GLU A 78 -5.79 15.99 7.78
N ALA A 79 -6.81 15.60 7.00
CA ALA A 79 -7.78 14.60 7.42
C ALA A 79 -7.11 13.23 7.62
N VAL A 80 -6.22 12.84 6.69
CA VAL A 80 -5.41 11.62 6.80
C VAL A 80 -4.57 11.61 8.07
N PHE A 81 -3.90 12.73 8.41
CA PHE A 81 -3.05 12.82 9.60
C PHE A 81 -3.86 12.75 10.89
N LYS A 82 -5.06 13.34 10.93
CA LYS A 82 -5.99 13.22 12.06
C LYS A 82 -6.47 11.78 12.26
N THR A 83 -6.55 11.00 11.18
CA THR A 83 -6.99 9.59 11.19
C THR A 83 -5.85 8.64 10.80
N MET A 84 -4.62 8.94 11.23
CA MET A 84 -3.43 8.20 10.76
C MET A 84 -3.52 6.68 11.02
N HIS A 85 -4.14 6.28 12.13
CA HIS A 85 -4.36 4.87 12.45
C HIS A 85 -5.18 4.13 11.37
N VAL A 86 -6.17 4.80 10.77
CA VAL A 86 -6.96 4.26 9.64
C VAL A 86 -6.06 4.07 8.42
N PHE A 87 -5.28 5.09 8.11
CA PHE A 87 -4.38 5.08 6.96
C PHE A 87 -3.36 3.95 7.07
N MET A 88 -2.70 3.84 8.22
CA MET A 88 -1.76 2.76 8.52
C MET A 88 -2.43 1.39 8.40
N ALA A 89 -3.63 1.20 8.97
CA ALA A 89 -4.35 -0.06 8.87
C ALA A 89 -4.64 -0.45 7.41
N CYS A 90 -5.04 0.50 6.57
CA CYS A 90 -5.24 0.24 5.14
C CYS A 90 -3.94 -0.08 4.40
N VAL A 91 -2.85 0.66 4.66
CA VAL A 91 -1.52 0.41 4.05
C VAL A 91 -1.00 -0.98 4.44
N THR A 92 -1.07 -1.35 5.73
CA THR A 92 -0.69 -2.68 6.21
C THR A 92 -1.55 -3.77 5.58
N ASN A 93 -2.88 -3.61 5.54
CA ASN A 93 -3.75 -4.59 4.90
C ASN A 93 -3.46 -4.76 3.40
N MET A 94 -3.16 -3.66 2.70
CA MET A 94 -2.72 -3.70 1.30
C MET A 94 -1.45 -4.52 1.14
N LEU A 95 -0.41 -4.24 1.91
CA LEU A 95 0.85 -4.99 1.85
C LEU A 95 0.62 -6.48 2.10
N ASN A 96 -0.10 -6.82 3.18
CA ASN A 96 -0.30 -8.20 3.61
C ASN A 96 -1.09 -8.98 2.55
N SER A 97 -2.18 -8.39 2.06
CA SER A 97 -2.99 -8.98 1.00
C SER A 97 -2.21 -9.14 -0.31
N LEU A 98 -1.34 -8.19 -0.64
CA LEU A 98 -0.47 -8.28 -1.82
C LEU A 98 0.57 -9.41 -1.68
N CYS A 99 1.22 -9.54 -0.53
CA CYS A 99 2.19 -10.60 -0.28
C CYS A 99 1.54 -11.98 -0.33
N HIS A 100 0.33 -12.15 0.21
CA HIS A 100 -0.48 -13.35 0.02
C HIS A 100 -0.86 -13.58 -1.46
N TYR A 101 -1.26 -12.53 -2.18
CA TYR A 101 -1.63 -12.62 -3.59
C TYR A 101 -0.45 -13.02 -4.50
N CYS A 102 0.76 -12.56 -4.17
CA CYS A 102 1.98 -12.78 -4.95
C CYS A 102 2.83 -13.96 -4.44
N SER A 103 2.46 -14.59 -3.32
CA SER A 103 3.19 -15.72 -2.74
C SER A 103 3.32 -16.87 -3.74
N ILE A 104 4.54 -17.33 -3.99
CA ILE A 104 4.86 -18.42 -4.93
C ILE A 104 4.02 -19.67 -4.63
N LYS A 105 3.79 -19.97 -3.34
CA LYS A 105 2.95 -21.10 -2.91
C LYS A 105 1.52 -21.00 -3.45
N ILE A 106 0.93 -19.82 -3.44
CA ILE A 106 -0.46 -19.60 -3.92
C ILE A 106 -0.51 -19.49 -5.44
N VAL A 107 0.47 -18.84 -6.06
CA VAL A 107 0.57 -18.70 -7.52
C VAL A 107 0.62 -20.07 -8.20
N ARG A 108 1.44 -20.99 -7.66
CA ARG A 108 1.54 -22.37 -8.16
C ARG A 108 0.21 -23.15 -8.06
N LYS A 109 -0.59 -22.88 -7.02
CA LYS A 109 -1.88 -23.55 -6.80
C LYS A 109 -2.98 -23.04 -7.73
N THR A 110 -3.02 -21.73 -7.98
CA THR A 110 -4.19 -21.10 -8.61
C THR A 110 -4.15 -21.06 -10.12
N LYS A 111 -2.97 -21.17 -10.77
CA LYS A 111 -2.72 -21.17 -12.24
C LYS A 111 -3.35 -20.04 -13.08
N LYS A 112 -4.25 -19.24 -12.52
CA LYS A 112 -5.02 -18.16 -13.15
C LYS A 112 -4.47 -16.76 -12.85
N ARG A 113 -3.44 -16.65 -11.99
CA ARG A 113 -2.83 -15.37 -11.64
C ARG A 113 -1.78 -15.01 -12.68
N ASN A 114 -1.97 -13.87 -13.34
CA ASN A 114 -1.02 -13.34 -14.32
C ASN A 114 0.09 -12.58 -13.58
N GLN A 115 1.33 -12.79 -14.01
CA GLN A 115 2.50 -12.04 -13.54
C GLN A 115 2.35 -10.53 -13.79
N GLU A 116 1.68 -10.13 -14.86
CA GLU A 116 1.42 -8.72 -15.18
C GLU A 116 0.51 -8.06 -14.13
N THR A 117 -0.53 -8.74 -13.63
CA THR A 117 -1.42 -8.17 -12.61
C THR A 117 -0.72 -8.06 -11.26
N GLN A 118 0.17 -9.01 -10.95
CA GLN A 118 0.99 -9.00 -9.73
C GLN A 118 1.98 -7.83 -9.72
N THR A 119 2.71 -7.64 -10.82
CA THR A 119 3.66 -6.54 -10.97
C THR A 119 2.96 -5.18 -10.95
N LYS A 120 1.78 -5.05 -11.58
CA LYS A 120 0.95 -3.82 -11.48
C LYS A 120 0.54 -3.49 -10.04
N CYS A 121 0.14 -4.50 -9.24
CA CYS A 121 -0.21 -4.25 -7.83
C CYS A 121 1.03 -3.88 -7.01
N ALA A 122 2.16 -4.53 -7.25
CA ALA A 122 3.43 -4.20 -6.59
C ALA A 122 3.92 -2.78 -6.93
N ASP A 123 3.82 -2.37 -8.19
CA ASP A 123 4.12 -1.00 -8.64
C ASP A 123 3.24 0.03 -7.91
N LYS A 124 1.93 -0.24 -7.80
CA LYS A 124 1.02 0.64 -7.04
C LYS A 124 1.38 0.73 -5.55
N MET A 125 1.77 -0.38 -4.93
CA MET A 125 2.24 -0.36 -3.54
C MET A 125 3.51 0.48 -3.39
N SER A 126 4.45 0.31 -4.33
CA SER A 126 5.70 1.08 -4.40
C SER A 126 5.43 2.59 -4.54
N ARG A 127 4.54 2.97 -5.46
CA ARG A 127 4.09 4.35 -5.64
C ARG A 127 3.43 4.93 -4.40
N LEU A 128 2.60 4.14 -3.71
CA LEU A 128 1.98 4.59 -2.46
C LEU A 128 3.04 4.91 -1.40
N TYR A 129 4.05 4.06 -1.24
CA TYR A 129 5.17 4.36 -0.35
C TYR A 129 5.95 5.60 -0.76
N GLN A 130 6.14 5.83 -2.06
CA GLN A 130 6.74 7.05 -2.56
C GLN A 130 5.91 8.30 -2.22
N GLU A 131 4.59 8.26 -2.42
CA GLU A 131 3.67 9.35 -2.07
C GLU A 131 3.71 9.63 -0.56
N ILE A 132 3.65 8.59 0.27
CA ILE A 132 3.80 8.66 1.73
C ILE A 132 5.12 9.35 2.12
N SER A 133 6.22 8.96 1.47
CA SER A 133 7.57 9.49 1.74
C SER A 133 7.67 11.00 1.45
N SER A 134 6.87 11.53 0.51
CA SER A 134 6.84 12.95 0.21
C SER A 134 6.31 13.82 1.36
N HIS A 135 5.60 13.22 2.34
CA HIS A 135 5.06 13.88 3.53
C HIS A 135 5.92 13.63 4.80
N LYS A 136 7.24 13.47 4.65
CA LYS A 136 8.16 13.05 5.72
C LYS A 136 8.03 13.81 7.04
N ALA A 137 7.76 15.12 7.01
CA ALA A 137 7.69 15.95 8.23
C ALA A 137 6.61 15.49 9.24
N THR A 138 5.52 14.88 8.75
CA THR A 138 4.43 14.38 9.60
C THR A 138 4.44 12.86 9.71
N ILE A 139 4.90 12.18 8.65
CA ILE A 139 4.81 10.72 8.53
C ILE A 139 6.06 9.98 9.04
N SER A 140 7.24 10.60 9.17
CA SER A 140 8.50 9.89 9.47
C SER A 140 8.40 8.95 10.68
N LYS A 141 7.76 9.40 11.76
CA LYS A 141 7.52 8.60 12.97
C LYS A 141 6.73 7.30 12.75
N TYR A 142 6.00 7.18 11.66
CA TYR A 142 5.23 5.98 11.30
C TYR A 142 5.98 5.06 10.32
N ILE A 143 7.02 5.55 9.65
CA ILE A 143 7.80 4.80 8.67
C ILE A 143 8.42 3.53 9.26
N PRO A 144 9.01 3.53 10.48
CA PRO A 144 9.53 2.32 11.10
C PRO A 144 8.53 1.16 11.13
N TYR A 145 7.24 1.44 11.39
CA TYR A 145 6.22 0.40 11.40
C TYR A 145 5.93 -0.17 10.00
N MET A 146 5.94 0.68 8.96
CA MET A 146 5.77 0.21 7.58
C MET A 146 6.93 -0.68 7.12
N ILE A 147 8.16 -0.29 7.43
CA ILE A 147 9.36 -1.08 7.10
C ILE A 147 9.37 -2.39 7.88
N THR A 148 8.98 -2.37 9.16
CA THR A 148 8.88 -3.57 10.00
C THR A 148 7.86 -4.55 9.42
N GLU A 149 6.66 -4.06 9.07
CA GLU A 149 5.64 -4.89 8.43
C GLU A 149 6.15 -5.49 7.11
N TYR A 150 6.82 -4.70 6.27
CA TYR A 150 7.42 -5.20 5.04
C TYR A 150 8.40 -6.36 5.29
N ILE A 151 9.31 -6.21 6.25
CA ILE A 151 10.30 -7.24 6.60
C ILE A 151 9.59 -8.51 7.06
N GLN A 152 8.60 -8.39 7.93
CA GLN A 152 7.81 -9.53 8.39
C GLN A 152 7.12 -10.22 7.21
N GLN A 153 6.50 -9.47 6.30
CA GLN A 153 5.78 -10.03 5.16
C GLN A 153 6.72 -10.78 4.19
N ILE A 154 7.93 -10.28 3.92
CA ILE A 154 8.89 -11.00 3.06
C ILE A 154 9.54 -12.21 3.74
N GLN A 155 9.58 -12.26 5.07
CA GLN A 155 10.01 -13.45 5.82
C GLN A 155 8.94 -14.54 5.76
N GLU A 156 7.67 -14.17 5.93
CA GLU A 156 6.53 -15.09 5.90
C GLU A 156 6.22 -15.59 4.48
N HIS A 157 6.39 -14.72 3.48
CA HIS A 157 6.00 -14.98 2.09
C HIS A 157 7.20 -15.03 1.15
N GLN A 158 7.39 -16.18 0.50
CA GLN A 158 8.30 -16.27 -0.64
C GLN A 158 7.65 -15.64 -1.87
N LEU A 159 8.11 -14.43 -2.23
CA LEU A 159 7.64 -13.68 -3.38
C LEU A 159 8.50 -13.96 -4.62
N GLN A 160 7.93 -13.73 -5.80
CA GLN A 160 8.71 -13.68 -7.04
C GLN A 160 9.65 -12.48 -7.03
N GLU A 161 10.85 -12.66 -7.57
CA GLU A 161 11.92 -11.65 -7.59
C GLU A 161 11.47 -10.29 -8.14
N GLN A 162 10.68 -10.28 -9.21
CA GLN A 162 10.20 -9.05 -9.83
C GLN A 162 9.25 -8.25 -8.92
N VAL A 163 8.35 -8.94 -8.22
CA VAL A 163 7.45 -8.31 -7.24
C VAL A 163 8.25 -7.77 -6.07
N LYS A 164 9.21 -8.56 -5.58
CA LYS A 164 10.07 -8.16 -4.46
C LYS A 164 10.84 -6.88 -4.78
N LYS A 165 11.49 -6.79 -5.94
CA LYS A 165 12.21 -5.59 -6.39
C LYS A 165 11.35 -4.34 -6.48
N LEU A 166 10.11 -4.47 -6.97
CA LEU A 166 9.18 -3.34 -7.03
C LEU A 166 8.82 -2.84 -5.63
N LEU A 167 8.58 -3.75 -4.69
CA LEU A 167 8.32 -3.38 -3.30
C LEU A 167 9.55 -2.74 -2.64
N GLU A 168 10.74 -3.30 -2.84
CA GLU A 168 12.01 -2.73 -2.33
C GLU A 168 12.22 -1.30 -2.80
N ALA A 169 11.90 -0.97 -4.06
CA ALA A 169 11.98 0.40 -4.55
C ALA A 169 11.11 1.39 -3.73
N GLY A 170 9.94 0.96 -3.29
CA GLY A 170 9.07 1.75 -2.41
C GLY A 170 9.62 1.84 -0.99
N ILE A 171 10.17 0.74 -0.47
CA ILE A 171 10.85 0.72 0.83
C ILE A 171 12.08 1.64 0.85
N TYR A 172 12.83 1.73 -0.24
CA TYR A 172 13.94 2.66 -0.36
C TYR A 172 13.49 4.12 -0.29
N CYS A 173 12.30 4.46 -0.81
CA CYS A 173 11.72 5.79 -0.62
C CYS A 173 11.42 6.08 0.85
N LEU A 174 10.90 5.08 1.58
CA LEU A 174 10.64 5.20 3.02
C LEU A 174 11.95 5.35 3.82
N ILE A 175 12.99 4.59 3.46
CA ILE A 175 14.33 4.71 4.07
C ILE A 175 14.90 6.11 3.82
N ASP A 176 14.77 6.65 2.61
CA ASP A 176 15.22 8.02 2.27
C ASP A 176 14.48 9.10 3.08
N ALA A 177 13.19 8.87 3.37
CA ALA A 177 12.38 9.75 4.21
C ALA A 177 12.60 9.57 5.72
N SER A 178 13.38 8.56 6.15
CA SER A 178 13.70 8.30 7.56
C SER A 178 14.90 9.12 8.03
N GLY A 179 14.80 9.72 9.22
CA GLY A 179 15.93 10.36 9.88
C GLY A 179 16.77 9.36 10.67
N GLU A 180 17.84 9.85 11.31
CA GLU A 180 18.72 9.03 12.16
C GLU A 180 17.95 8.36 13.30
N HIS A 181 16.95 9.06 13.85
CA HIS A 181 16.12 8.55 14.93
C HIS A 181 15.28 7.35 14.49
N GLU A 182 14.59 7.45 13.35
CA GLU A 182 13.76 6.37 12.80
C GLU A 182 14.61 5.13 12.46
N ILE A 183 15.80 5.33 11.89
CA ILE A 183 16.73 4.24 11.58
C ILE A 183 17.26 3.58 12.87
N ALA A 184 17.63 4.38 13.87
CA ALA A 184 18.07 3.85 15.16
C ALA A 184 16.95 3.06 15.86
N LEU A 185 15.71 3.54 15.78
CA LEU A 185 14.54 2.84 16.31
C LEU A 185 14.39 1.46 15.66
N LEU A 186 14.46 1.37 14.33
CA LEU A 186 14.39 0.09 13.61
C LEU A 186 15.50 -0.89 14.04
N HIS A 187 16.73 -0.41 14.20
CA HIS A 187 17.81 -1.26 14.70
C HIS A 187 17.58 -1.74 16.13
N ALA A 188 16.96 -0.92 16.99
CA ALA A 188 16.69 -1.28 18.37
C ALA A 188 15.51 -2.25 18.54
N THR A 189 14.45 -2.11 17.73
CA THR A 189 13.18 -2.85 17.92
C THR A 189 13.10 -4.16 17.16
N LEU A 190 13.77 -4.28 16.01
CA LEU A 190 13.77 -5.50 15.22
C LEU A 190 14.53 -6.62 15.95
N ASP A 191 14.00 -7.84 15.89
CA ASP A 191 14.71 -9.05 16.31
C ASP A 191 15.93 -9.30 15.42
N ARG A 192 16.78 -10.26 15.81
CA ARG A 192 18.04 -10.52 15.11
C ARG A 192 17.85 -10.80 13.62
N GLY A 193 16.89 -11.65 13.24
CA GLY A 193 16.68 -12.04 11.85
C GLY A 193 16.16 -10.88 11.01
N SER A 194 15.19 -10.14 11.55
CA SER A 194 14.63 -8.95 10.88
C SER A 194 15.65 -7.82 10.74
N ARG A 195 16.54 -7.66 11.74
CA ARG A 195 17.63 -6.67 11.71
C ARG A 195 18.68 -6.97 10.64
N GLU A 196 18.99 -8.24 10.39
CA GLU A 196 19.91 -8.64 9.32
C GLU A 196 19.32 -8.30 7.93
N LEU A 197 18.03 -8.57 7.72
CA LEU A 197 17.33 -8.17 6.49
C LEU A 197 17.27 -6.65 6.33
N PHE A 198 16.94 -5.92 7.39
CA PHE A 198 16.93 -4.46 7.38
C PHE A 198 18.32 -3.87 7.04
N THR A 199 19.37 -4.43 7.63
CA THR A 199 20.75 -4.01 7.37
C THR A 199 21.11 -4.23 5.89
N THR A 200 20.65 -5.33 5.31
CA THR A 200 20.83 -5.61 3.87
C THR A 200 20.15 -4.55 3.02
N LEU A 201 18.88 -4.21 3.32
CA LEU A 201 18.13 -3.17 2.61
C LEU A 201 18.84 -1.80 2.70
N ILE A 202 19.32 -1.40 3.88
CA ILE A 202 20.08 -0.15 4.06
C ILE A 202 21.36 -0.17 3.21
N ASN A 203 22.10 -1.27 3.21
CA ASN A 203 23.35 -1.38 2.47
C ASN A 203 23.12 -1.27 0.96
N GLU A 204 22.08 -1.92 0.44
CA GLU A 204 21.69 -1.84 -0.96
C GLU A 204 21.23 -0.43 -1.33
N TYR A 205 20.38 0.19 -0.50
CA TYR A 205 19.96 1.58 -0.68
C TYR A 205 21.17 2.51 -0.75
N ASN A 206 22.09 2.44 0.21
CA ASN A 206 23.30 3.27 0.24
C ASN A 206 24.25 3.01 -0.93
N LYS A 207 24.26 1.80 -1.50
CA LYS A 207 25.13 1.43 -2.62
C LYS A 207 24.56 1.87 -3.95
N PHE A 208 23.26 1.71 -4.18
CA PHE A 208 22.66 1.81 -5.51
C PHE A 208 21.61 2.91 -5.69
N TYR A 209 20.96 3.35 -4.62
CA TYR A 209 19.77 4.23 -4.72
C TYR A 209 19.97 5.60 -4.08
N LYS A 210 20.76 5.70 -3.01
CA LYS A 210 21.06 6.97 -2.36
C LYS A 210 21.78 7.87 -3.35
N PHE A 211 21.20 9.03 -3.65
CA PHE A 211 21.85 10.03 -4.47
C PHE A 211 23.11 10.52 -3.76
N LYS A 212 24.29 10.24 -4.33
CA LYS A 212 25.56 10.63 -3.73
C LYS A 212 26.07 12.00 -4.17
N GLY A 213 25.43 12.65 -5.13
CA GLY A 213 25.94 13.87 -5.76
C GLY A 213 27.29 13.60 -6.42
N LYS A 214 27.36 13.61 -7.75
CA LYS A 214 28.68 13.79 -8.37
C LYS A 214 29.14 15.21 -8.02
N VAL A 215 30.18 15.32 -7.20
CA VAL A 215 31.02 16.52 -7.12
C VAL A 215 31.81 16.62 -8.41
#